data_AF-A0A919JYL6-F1
#
_entry.id   AF-A0A919JYL6-F1
#
_cell.length_a   1.000
_cell.length_b   1.000
_cell.length_c   1.000
_cell.angle_alpha   90.00
_cell.angle_beta   90.00
_cell.angle_gamma   90.00
#
_symmetry.space_group_name_H-M   'P 1'
#
loop_
_entity.id
_entity.type
_entity.pdbx_description
1 polymer ?
#
loop_
_entity_poly.entity_id
_entity_poly.type
_entity_poly.pdbx_seq_one_letter_code
_entity_poly.pdbx_strand_id
1 'polypeptide(L)'
;MPSEADLFRALDDEPPTPSTVSVQRAIATGRRHRARRNAGYAGAAALTAVAVAGVSVAGNLVAGPPGQPAATGPTPSKTVPSKAGPSEAPAKPAYTIPGTPGWNAPPASPPSRCTIEKLPVPRNVRMALISGADPTGRYLVGRSYPPGGGYQAVIWADGKGREVPLPGDSEELLTDANSAGVAVGWSYTEKGQLPYVYRDGKVSKLPGVKEGQAIAINEAGAIVGDSGGPGGGRVLVWPSPTAKPIKLPLPAGAQSASAGDIDEDGTVVGMLDYETPYVWFADGTHRELPVPDIDGKPAETASVIGVRNGWAIGTATNGMGRKGEGAEGGKMVSVRWNIRTGEVQELAGRVRSLDAVNAQGWVIGTGAEGHAVLAAGGTTVKLPALAAHQPDGLSNIANALSDDGRTIAGQSDDASGTIRAVIWRCQ
;
A
#
# COMPACT_ATOMS: atom_id res chain seq x y z
N MET A 1 -50.89 11.19 -16.88
CA MET A 1 -50.31 11.06 -15.53
C MET A 1 -50.91 9.81 -14.92
N PRO A 2 -50.09 8.83 -14.45
CA PRO A 2 -50.60 7.74 -13.62
C PRO A 2 -51.19 8.29 -12.32
N SER A 3 -52.09 7.55 -11.68
CA SER A 3 -52.69 7.93 -10.38
C SER A 3 -51.92 7.30 -9.22
N GLU A 4 -52.13 7.82 -8.00
CA GLU A 4 -51.45 7.36 -6.77
C GLU A 4 -51.74 5.88 -6.39
N ALA A 5 -52.64 5.20 -7.10
CA ALA A 5 -52.99 3.80 -6.84
C ALA A 5 -51.89 2.80 -7.24
N ASP A 6 -51.02 3.13 -8.20
CA ASP A 6 -49.99 2.21 -8.71
C ASP A 6 -48.79 2.01 -7.75
N LEU A 7 -48.73 2.75 -6.64
CA LEU A 7 -47.60 2.76 -5.71
C LEU A 7 -47.61 1.68 -4.61
N PHE A 8 -48.69 0.91 -4.47
CA PHE A 8 -48.84 -0.12 -3.42
C PHE A 8 -48.86 -1.55 -3.96
N ARG A 9 -47.92 -1.88 -4.86
CA ARG A 9 -47.62 -3.28 -5.15
C ARG A 9 -46.82 -3.85 -3.99
N ALA A 10 -47.40 -4.80 -3.25
CA ALA A 10 -46.67 -5.54 -2.23
C ALA A 10 -45.44 -6.23 -2.86
N LEU A 11 -44.35 -6.28 -2.10
CA LEU A 11 -43.19 -7.09 -2.46
C LEU A 11 -43.57 -8.57 -2.36
N ASP A 12 -43.09 -9.39 -3.29
CA ASP A 12 -43.32 -10.84 -3.28
C ASP A 12 -42.73 -11.48 -2.00
N ASP A 13 -43.38 -12.52 -1.49
CA ASP A 13 -42.96 -13.25 -0.28
C ASP A 13 -41.55 -13.86 -0.42
N GLU A 14 -40.89 -14.05 0.72
CA GLU A 14 -39.51 -14.55 0.79
C GLU A 14 -39.37 -15.92 0.08
N PRO A 15 -38.40 -16.10 -0.84
CA PRO A 15 -38.40 -17.23 -1.76
C PRO A 15 -38.24 -18.58 -1.03
N PRO A 16 -39.07 -19.59 -1.35
CA PRO A 16 -39.17 -20.83 -0.55
C PRO A 16 -38.00 -21.81 -0.70
N THR A 17 -36.91 -21.41 -1.38
CA THR A 17 -35.73 -22.24 -1.62
C THR A 17 -34.53 -21.75 -0.80
N PRO A 18 -33.91 -22.60 0.05
CA PRO A 18 -32.70 -22.23 0.78
C PRO A 18 -31.59 -21.76 -0.17
N SER A 19 -30.91 -20.67 0.19
CA SER A 19 -29.85 -20.10 -0.66
C SER A 19 -28.75 -21.10 -0.95
N THR A 20 -28.52 -21.37 -2.24
CA THR A 20 -27.43 -22.21 -2.74
C THR A 20 -26.06 -21.53 -2.61
N VAL A 21 -26.03 -20.24 -2.23
CA VAL A 21 -24.81 -19.46 -2.02
C VAL A 21 -24.25 -19.74 -0.62
N SER A 22 -23.23 -20.61 -0.55
CA SER A 22 -22.43 -20.76 0.67
C SER A 22 -21.75 -19.43 1.02
N VAL A 23 -22.27 -18.75 2.04
CA VAL A 23 -21.77 -17.44 2.51
C VAL A 23 -20.28 -17.51 2.89
N GLN A 24 -19.84 -18.62 3.51
CA GLN A 24 -18.41 -18.86 3.78
C GLN A 24 -17.57 -18.92 2.50
N ARG A 25 -18.05 -19.62 1.45
CA ARG A 25 -17.34 -19.70 0.16
C ARG A 25 -17.32 -18.35 -0.56
N ALA A 26 -18.41 -17.57 -0.47
CA ALA A 26 -18.47 -16.19 -0.97
C ALA A 26 -17.48 -15.27 -0.23
N ILE A 27 -17.39 -15.36 1.11
CA ILE A 27 -16.42 -14.63 1.92
C ILE A 27 -14.98 -15.05 1.58
N ALA A 28 -14.69 -16.35 1.40
CA ALA A 28 -13.36 -16.82 1.02
C ALA A 28 -12.93 -16.32 -0.37
N THR A 29 -13.85 -16.29 -1.34
CA THR A 29 -13.63 -15.62 -2.64
C THR A 29 -13.42 -14.12 -2.46
N GLY A 30 -14.28 -13.45 -1.68
CA GLY A 30 -14.15 -12.02 -1.35
C GLY A 30 -12.83 -11.66 -0.67
N ARG A 31 -12.26 -12.56 0.16
CA ARG A 31 -10.93 -12.41 0.78
C ARG A 31 -9.81 -12.57 -0.24
N ARG A 32 -9.88 -13.54 -1.16
CA ARG A 32 -8.93 -13.66 -2.29
C ARG A 32 -8.97 -12.41 -3.19
N HIS A 33 -10.16 -11.85 -3.42
CA HIS A 33 -10.29 -10.54 -4.08
C HIS A 33 -9.76 -9.38 -3.23
N ARG A 34 -9.99 -9.33 -1.91
CA ARG A 34 -9.46 -8.27 -1.04
C ARG A 34 -7.93 -8.31 -0.95
N ALA A 35 -7.29 -9.48 -0.94
CA ALA A 35 -5.84 -9.58 -1.01
C ALA A 35 -5.28 -9.05 -2.33
N ARG A 36 -5.93 -9.39 -3.46
CA ARG A 36 -5.65 -8.77 -4.77
C ARG A 36 -5.99 -7.28 -4.82
N ARG A 37 -6.89 -6.79 -3.95
CA ARG A 37 -7.25 -5.37 -3.81
C ARG A 37 -6.29 -4.61 -2.91
N ASN A 38 -5.64 -5.24 -1.93
CA ASN A 38 -4.51 -4.65 -1.21
C ASN A 38 -3.30 -4.49 -2.15
N ALA A 39 -3.05 -5.48 -3.01
CA ALA A 39 -2.14 -5.34 -4.16
C ALA A 39 -2.72 -4.48 -5.32
N GLY A 40 -3.82 -3.76 -5.10
CA GLY A 40 -4.60 -3.06 -6.12
C GLY A 40 -5.30 -1.79 -5.65
N TYR A 41 -4.86 -1.20 -4.51
CA TYR A 41 -5.29 0.15 -4.13
C TYR A 41 -4.58 1.23 -4.99
N ALA A 42 -3.47 0.85 -5.64
CA ALA A 42 -3.12 1.37 -6.96
C ALA A 42 -3.85 0.52 -8.04
N GLY A 43 -5.01 0.97 -8.53
CA GLY A 43 -5.79 0.19 -9.52
C GLY A 43 -7.26 0.59 -9.69
N ALA A 44 -7.50 1.63 -10.49
CA ALA A 44 -8.82 2.26 -10.64
C ALA A 44 -9.97 1.37 -11.21
N ALA A 45 -11.19 1.83 -10.88
CA ALA A 45 -12.54 1.53 -11.36
C ALA A 45 -12.82 0.73 -12.68
N ALA A 46 -14.01 0.10 -12.66
CA ALA A 46 -14.93 -0.14 -13.80
C ALA A 46 -14.61 -1.19 -14.89
N LEU A 47 -14.93 -2.45 -14.57
CA LEU A 47 -15.70 -3.44 -15.38
C LEU A 47 -15.81 -3.33 -16.93
N THR A 48 -15.11 -4.26 -17.61
CA THR A 48 -15.60 -5.22 -18.63
C THR A 48 -16.56 -4.83 -19.79
N ALA A 49 -16.11 -5.13 -21.01
CA ALA A 49 -16.91 -5.73 -22.10
C ALA A 49 -16.02 -6.68 -22.95
N VAL A 50 -16.60 -7.61 -23.72
CA VAL A 50 -15.88 -8.73 -24.40
C VAL A 50 -16.41 -8.95 -25.83
N ALA A 51 -15.53 -9.19 -26.83
CA ALA A 51 -15.67 -10.26 -27.86
C ALA A 51 -14.68 -10.20 -29.08
N VAL A 52 -13.90 -11.27 -29.26
CA VAL A 52 -13.72 -12.11 -30.48
C VAL A 52 -13.36 -11.49 -31.85
N ALA A 53 -12.20 -11.88 -32.45
CA ALA A 53 -12.09 -12.66 -33.73
C ALA A 53 -10.64 -12.79 -34.31
N GLY A 54 -10.29 -13.97 -34.87
CA GLY A 54 -9.19 -14.20 -35.86
C GLY A 54 -7.75 -14.41 -35.30
N VAL A 55 -6.98 -15.50 -35.49
CA VAL A 55 -7.00 -16.68 -36.40
C VAL A 55 -6.77 -16.31 -37.88
N SER A 56 -5.79 -16.80 -38.67
CA SER A 56 -4.52 -17.59 -38.48
C SER A 56 -3.73 -17.57 -39.84
N VAL A 57 -2.62 -18.26 -40.20
CA VAL A 57 -1.76 -19.36 -39.64
C VAL A 57 -0.37 -19.38 -40.35
N ALA A 58 0.66 -20.02 -39.77
CA ALA A 58 1.97 -20.42 -40.38
C ALA A 58 2.89 -19.26 -40.87
N GLY A 59 4.21 -19.41 -41.12
CA GLY A 59 5.15 -20.54 -41.28
C GLY A 59 6.02 -20.28 -42.54
N ASN A 60 7.26 -20.75 -42.73
CA ASN A 60 8.14 -21.67 -42.01
C ASN A 60 9.63 -21.34 -42.33
N LEU A 61 10.56 -21.89 -41.52
CA LEU A 61 11.90 -22.48 -41.85
C LEU A 61 12.69 -21.97 -43.09
N VAL A 62 14.04 -21.88 -43.05
CA VAL A 62 14.98 -23.02 -43.04
C VAL A 62 16.40 -22.58 -42.59
N ALA A 63 17.21 -23.54 -42.09
CA ALA A 63 18.60 -23.37 -41.63
C ALA A 63 19.62 -23.16 -42.79
N GLY A 64 20.92 -22.88 -42.58
CA GLY A 64 21.72 -23.12 -41.37
C GLY A 64 23.16 -22.53 -41.39
N PRO A 65 24.10 -23.11 -40.62
CA PRO A 65 25.35 -22.45 -40.16
C PRO A 65 26.64 -23.10 -40.74
N PRO A 66 27.85 -22.84 -40.21
CA PRO A 66 28.40 -21.66 -39.52
C PRO A 66 29.66 -21.08 -40.21
N GLY A 67 30.17 -19.92 -39.77
CA GLY A 67 31.47 -19.42 -40.23
C GLY A 67 32.05 -18.25 -39.42
N GLN A 68 33.15 -18.52 -38.70
CA GLN A 68 34.02 -17.55 -37.98
C GLN A 68 35.42 -18.18 -37.82
N PRO A 69 36.50 -17.42 -37.50
CA PRO A 69 36.61 -15.96 -37.39
C PRO A 69 37.73 -15.35 -38.26
N ALA A 70 37.67 -14.03 -38.48
CA ALA A 70 38.86 -13.22 -38.78
C ALA A 70 38.60 -11.77 -38.31
N ALA A 71 39.59 -11.12 -37.71
CA ALA A 71 39.46 -9.76 -37.19
C ALA A 71 40.41 -8.79 -37.91
N THR A 72 39.86 -7.73 -38.49
CA THR A 72 40.57 -6.53 -38.95
C THR A 72 39.74 -5.30 -38.55
N GLY A 73 40.40 -4.27 -38.00
CA GLY A 73 39.72 -3.13 -37.38
C GLY A 73 39.24 -2.05 -38.37
N PRO A 74 38.24 -1.24 -38.01
CA PRO A 74 37.73 -0.17 -38.85
C PRO A 74 38.51 1.15 -38.69
N THR A 75 38.88 1.78 -39.81
CA THR A 75 39.18 3.21 -39.89
C THR A 75 37.89 4.06 -39.77
N PRO A 76 37.98 5.36 -39.42
CA PRO A 76 36.86 6.10 -38.87
C PRO A 76 35.81 6.55 -39.91
N SER A 77 34.59 6.85 -39.44
CA SER A 77 33.59 7.55 -40.26
C SER A 77 32.68 8.49 -39.47
N LYS A 78 32.83 9.79 -39.78
CA LYS A 78 31.79 10.82 -39.86
C LYS A 78 30.91 11.07 -38.62
N THR A 79 31.42 11.91 -37.72
CA THR A 79 30.61 12.66 -36.76
C THR A 79 29.58 13.55 -37.48
N VAL A 80 28.33 13.55 -37.02
CA VAL A 80 27.29 14.52 -37.43
C VAL A 80 26.96 15.41 -36.22
N PRO A 81 27.13 16.74 -36.30
CA PRO A 81 26.96 17.62 -35.14
C PRO A 81 25.50 18.07 -34.96
N SER A 82 24.71 17.27 -34.22
CA SER A 82 23.39 17.73 -33.74
C SER A 82 23.57 18.79 -32.65
N LYS A 83 23.26 20.06 -32.96
CA LYS A 83 23.11 21.12 -31.96
C LYS A 83 21.85 20.87 -31.11
N ALA A 84 21.99 20.11 -30.03
CA ALA A 84 21.09 20.26 -28.90
C ALA A 84 21.45 21.56 -28.16
N GLY A 85 20.52 22.51 -28.09
CA GLY A 85 20.59 23.55 -27.06
C GLY A 85 20.38 22.93 -25.68
N PRO A 86 20.87 23.55 -24.59
CA PRO A 86 20.59 23.05 -23.25
C PRO A 86 19.08 23.05 -23.02
N SER A 87 18.51 21.86 -22.78
CA SER A 87 17.16 21.75 -22.23
C SER A 87 17.24 22.19 -20.77
N GLU A 88 16.87 23.45 -20.52
CA GLU A 88 16.88 24.03 -19.19
C GLU A 88 15.85 23.29 -18.32
N ALA A 89 16.33 22.46 -17.39
CA ALA A 89 15.48 21.70 -16.50
C ALA A 89 14.61 22.67 -15.69
N PRO A 90 13.28 22.45 -15.59
CA PRO A 90 12.38 23.39 -14.95
C PRO A 90 12.82 23.67 -13.51
N ALA A 91 12.92 24.95 -13.17
CA ALA A 91 13.47 25.40 -11.90
C ALA A 91 12.75 24.73 -10.72
N LYS A 92 13.54 24.11 -9.82
CA LYS A 92 13.01 23.41 -8.64
C LYS A 92 12.11 24.36 -7.83
N PRO A 93 10.85 24.01 -7.56
CA PRO A 93 10.05 24.78 -6.61
C PRO A 93 10.70 24.66 -5.23
N ALA A 94 11.00 25.79 -4.59
CA ALA A 94 11.61 25.83 -3.27
C ALA A 94 10.56 25.51 -2.18
N TYR A 95 10.31 24.22 -1.98
CA TYR A 95 9.53 23.69 -0.86
C TYR A 95 10.44 22.84 0.04
N THR A 96 10.01 22.66 1.28
CA THR A 96 10.67 21.77 2.24
C THR A 96 9.61 20.90 2.90
N ILE A 97 9.84 19.59 2.96
CA ILE A 97 8.98 18.66 3.71
C ILE A 97 9.55 18.60 5.14
N PRO A 98 8.76 18.88 6.20
CA PRO A 98 9.26 18.77 7.55
C PRO A 98 9.58 17.32 7.92
N GLY A 99 10.81 17.10 8.34
CA GLY A 99 11.28 15.89 9.01
C GLY A 99 11.76 16.19 10.44
N THR A 100 11.98 15.15 11.21
CA THR A 100 12.42 15.14 12.61
C THR A 100 13.95 15.35 12.65
N PRO A 101 14.47 16.55 13.01
CA PRO A 101 15.87 16.88 12.77
C PRO A 101 16.82 16.07 13.65
N GLY A 102 17.81 15.42 13.03
CA GLY A 102 18.76 14.55 13.74
C GLY A 102 18.17 13.23 14.25
N TRP A 103 16.96 12.85 13.80
CA TRP A 103 16.39 11.55 14.10
C TRP A 103 17.29 10.41 13.64
N ASN A 104 17.38 9.36 14.45
CA ASN A 104 18.14 8.15 14.19
C ASN A 104 17.36 6.96 14.74
N ALA A 105 17.43 5.82 14.05
CA ALA A 105 16.85 4.57 14.52
C ALA A 105 17.46 4.16 15.88
N PRO A 106 16.65 3.93 16.93
CA PRO A 106 17.14 3.29 18.15
C PRO A 106 17.67 1.88 17.82
N PRO A 107 18.82 1.44 18.36
CA PRO A 107 19.35 0.12 18.06
C PRO A 107 18.43 -0.98 18.63
N ALA A 108 18.02 -1.93 17.78
CA ALA A 108 17.16 -3.05 18.17
C ALA A 108 17.76 -4.40 17.75
N SER A 109 17.45 -5.45 18.52
CA SER A 109 17.84 -6.84 18.22
C SER A 109 16.67 -7.57 17.55
N PRO A 110 16.89 -8.31 16.44
CA PRO A 110 15.84 -9.08 15.78
C PRO A 110 15.13 -10.02 16.78
N PRO A 111 13.80 -9.93 16.94
CA PRO A 111 13.08 -10.83 17.82
C PRO A 111 13.05 -12.25 17.23
N SER A 112 12.97 -13.24 18.13
CA SER A 112 13.01 -14.67 17.85
C SER A 112 11.63 -15.34 17.83
N ARG A 113 10.68 -14.78 18.56
CA ARG A 113 9.34 -15.35 18.82
C ARG A 113 8.33 -14.23 19.07
N CYS A 114 7.04 -14.53 18.90
CA CYS A 114 5.96 -13.62 19.27
C CYS A 114 4.79 -14.37 19.93
N THR A 115 4.09 -13.73 20.86
CA THR A 115 2.73 -14.12 21.30
C THR A 115 1.68 -13.35 20.49
N ILE A 116 0.39 -13.71 20.60
CA ILE A 116 -0.74 -13.01 19.97
C ILE A 116 -1.84 -12.73 21.01
N GLU A 117 -2.38 -11.51 20.97
CA GLU A 117 -3.47 -11.05 21.84
C GLU A 117 -4.57 -10.37 21.00
N LYS A 118 -5.84 -10.50 21.43
CA LYS A 118 -6.98 -9.80 20.83
C LYS A 118 -7.05 -8.37 21.36
N LEU A 119 -7.14 -7.39 20.46
CA LEU A 119 -7.37 -6.00 20.88
C LEU A 119 -8.84 -5.79 21.24
N PRO A 120 -9.16 -5.10 22.35
CA PRO A 120 -10.53 -4.79 22.73
C PRO A 120 -11.13 -3.77 21.74
N VAL A 121 -12.31 -4.09 21.20
CA VAL A 121 -13.01 -3.23 20.25
C VAL A 121 -14.16 -2.51 20.98
N PRO A 122 -14.34 -1.18 20.78
CA PRO A 122 -15.48 -0.44 21.32
C PRO A 122 -16.84 -1.10 21.05
N ARG A 123 -17.79 -0.87 21.97
CA ARG A 123 -19.14 -1.48 21.98
C ARG A 123 -19.15 -3.02 21.86
N ASN A 124 -18.03 -3.69 22.13
CA ASN A 124 -17.82 -5.13 21.91
C ASN A 124 -18.09 -5.58 20.46
N VAL A 125 -17.88 -4.69 19.48
CA VAL A 125 -18.02 -5.01 18.05
C VAL A 125 -17.08 -6.15 17.68
N ARG A 126 -17.60 -7.22 17.06
CA ARG A 126 -16.85 -8.47 16.92
C ARG A 126 -15.69 -8.37 15.94
N MET A 127 -15.85 -7.61 14.86
CA MET A 127 -14.92 -7.57 13.74
C MET A 127 -14.26 -6.19 13.63
N ALA A 128 -12.93 -6.19 13.59
CA ALA A 128 -12.09 -5.01 13.43
C ALA A 128 -10.78 -5.38 12.75
N LEU A 129 -10.14 -4.41 12.08
CA LEU A 129 -8.84 -4.53 11.42
C LEU A 129 -7.95 -3.37 11.85
N ILE A 130 -6.64 -3.60 11.88
CA ILE A 130 -5.62 -2.56 11.92
C ILE A 130 -5.33 -2.07 10.50
N SER A 131 -4.79 -0.86 10.37
CA SER A 131 -4.40 -0.25 9.10
C SER A 131 -3.06 0.49 9.17
N GLY A 132 -2.67 0.95 10.36
CA GLY A 132 -1.34 1.52 10.65
C GLY A 132 -1.07 1.58 12.15
N ALA A 133 0.11 2.04 12.54
CA ALA A 133 0.50 2.27 13.93
C ALA A 133 1.69 3.20 14.02
N ASP A 134 1.84 3.88 15.16
CA ASP A 134 3.02 4.69 15.43
C ASP A 134 4.30 3.83 15.56
N PRO A 135 5.48 4.44 15.37
CA PRO A 135 6.76 3.71 15.40
C PRO A 135 7.07 3.02 16.73
N THR A 136 6.43 3.39 17.84
CA THR A 136 6.56 2.70 19.13
C THR A 136 5.57 1.52 19.31
N GLY A 137 4.55 1.40 18.45
CA GLY A 137 3.48 0.41 18.59
C GLY A 137 2.55 0.66 19.78
N ARG A 138 2.44 1.92 20.22
CA ARG A 138 1.61 2.36 21.35
C ARG A 138 0.23 2.84 20.90
N TYR A 139 0.18 3.52 19.77
CA TYR A 139 -0.99 3.98 19.06
C TYR A 139 -1.18 3.14 17.80
N LEU A 140 -2.28 2.39 17.73
CA LEU A 140 -2.65 1.60 16.55
C LEU A 140 -3.93 2.19 15.96
N VAL A 141 -4.07 2.21 14.64
CA VAL A 141 -5.27 2.75 13.96
C VAL A 141 -5.88 1.75 13.00
N GLY A 142 -7.17 1.93 12.71
CA GLY A 142 -7.91 1.13 11.74
C GLY A 142 -9.41 1.35 11.85
N ARG A 143 -10.19 0.27 11.73
CA ARG A 143 -11.67 0.33 11.75
C ARG A 143 -12.34 -0.94 12.28
N SER A 144 -13.59 -0.80 12.71
CA SER A 144 -14.50 -1.87 13.10
C SER A 144 -15.78 -1.88 12.26
N TYR A 145 -16.53 -2.99 12.33
CA TYR A 145 -17.73 -3.25 11.54
C TYR A 145 -18.94 -3.46 12.47
N PRO A 146 -19.69 -2.39 12.84
CA PRO A 146 -20.86 -2.48 13.69
C PRO A 146 -21.99 -3.33 13.08
N PRO A 147 -22.85 -3.99 13.89
CA PRO A 147 -23.99 -4.76 13.37
C PRO A 147 -25.01 -3.96 12.56
N GLY A 148 -25.08 -2.63 12.74
CA GLY A 148 -25.93 -1.73 11.96
C GLY A 148 -25.37 -1.34 10.59
N GLY A 149 -24.21 -1.86 10.18
CA GLY A 149 -23.51 -1.47 8.97
C GLY A 149 -22.53 -0.31 9.16
N GLY A 150 -22.02 0.21 8.04
CA GLY A 150 -20.95 1.21 8.00
C GLY A 150 -19.59 0.69 8.48
N TYR A 151 -18.56 1.54 8.38
CA TYR A 151 -17.32 1.37 9.12
C TYR A 151 -17.27 2.40 10.25
N GLN A 152 -16.74 2.01 11.40
CA GLN A 152 -16.36 2.95 12.46
C GLN A 152 -14.84 2.95 12.56
N ALA A 153 -14.18 4.10 12.37
CA ALA A 153 -12.75 4.24 12.61
C ALA A 153 -12.44 4.11 14.11
N VAL A 154 -11.34 3.43 14.41
CA VAL A 154 -10.91 3.10 15.77
C VAL A 154 -9.42 3.38 15.90
N ILE A 155 -9.04 3.91 17.07
CA ILE A 155 -7.64 4.02 17.50
C ILE A 155 -7.49 3.34 18.86
N TRP A 156 -6.45 2.53 19.00
CA TRP A 156 -6.04 1.90 20.25
C TRP A 156 -4.86 2.67 20.81
N ALA A 157 -4.96 3.15 22.05
CA ALA A 157 -3.85 3.77 22.77
C ALA A 157 -3.55 2.93 24.01
N ASP A 158 -2.30 2.49 24.18
CA ASP A 158 -1.90 1.57 25.27
C ASP A 158 -2.80 0.31 25.32
N GLY A 159 -3.15 -0.22 24.13
CA GLY A 159 -4.06 -1.35 23.93
C GLY A 159 -5.56 -1.04 24.09
N LYS A 160 -5.95 0.17 24.52
CA LYS A 160 -7.35 0.54 24.79
C LYS A 160 -7.97 1.20 23.55
N GLY A 161 -8.91 0.50 22.91
CA GLY A 161 -9.64 0.99 21.74
C GLY A 161 -10.65 2.08 22.08
N ARG A 162 -10.71 3.12 21.25
CA ARG A 162 -11.74 4.18 21.26
C ARG A 162 -12.15 4.54 19.84
N GLU A 163 -13.41 4.91 19.67
CA GLU A 163 -13.99 5.29 18.39
C GLU A 163 -13.55 6.71 18.01
N VAL A 164 -13.40 6.95 16.71
CA VAL A 164 -13.07 8.26 16.14
C VAL A 164 -14.06 8.53 15.00
N PRO A 165 -15.23 9.14 15.27
CA PRO A 165 -16.21 9.41 14.22
C PRO A 165 -15.63 10.41 13.23
N LEU A 166 -15.41 9.96 11.99
CA LEU A 166 -14.95 10.79 10.88
C LEU A 166 -16.20 11.32 10.14
N PRO A 167 -16.36 12.64 9.92
CA PRO A 167 -17.55 13.15 9.25
C PRO A 167 -17.74 12.50 7.87
N GLY A 168 -18.83 11.77 7.69
CA GLY A 168 -19.08 10.93 6.52
C GLY A 168 -20.27 10.00 6.71
N ASP A 169 -20.49 9.11 5.74
CA ASP A 169 -21.71 8.29 5.64
C ASP A 169 -21.48 6.76 5.60
N SER A 170 -20.29 6.29 5.22
CA SER A 170 -20.10 4.88 4.82
C SER A 170 -18.73 4.28 5.14
N GLU A 171 -17.64 4.81 4.55
CA GLU A 171 -16.28 4.29 4.76
C GLU A 171 -15.40 5.22 5.61
N GLU A 172 -15.51 5.17 6.93
CA GLU A 172 -14.50 5.75 7.83
C GLU A 172 -13.21 4.91 7.82
N LEU A 173 -12.04 5.56 7.69
CA LEU A 173 -10.74 4.93 7.86
C LEU A 173 -9.70 5.90 8.44
N LEU A 174 -9.08 5.52 9.58
CA LEU A 174 -7.76 6.03 9.95
C LEU A 174 -6.70 5.08 9.36
N THR A 175 -5.72 5.65 8.66
CA THR A 175 -4.68 4.92 7.94
C THR A 175 -3.41 4.81 8.77
N ASP A 176 -2.98 5.89 9.42
CA ASP A 176 -1.68 5.97 10.11
C ASP A 176 -1.69 6.90 11.34
N ALA A 177 -0.65 6.83 12.19
CA ALA A 177 -0.49 7.66 13.39
C ALA A 177 0.98 7.84 13.82
N ASN A 178 1.28 8.93 14.53
CA ASN A 178 2.60 9.17 15.13
C ASN A 178 2.59 9.04 16.67
N SER A 179 3.77 9.04 17.31
CA SER A 179 3.94 8.74 18.74
C SER A 179 3.34 9.79 19.68
N ALA A 180 3.04 10.98 19.17
CA ALA A 180 2.24 12.00 19.87
C ALA A 180 0.73 11.66 19.92
N GLY A 181 0.29 10.58 19.27
CA GLY A 181 -1.10 10.15 19.20
C GLY A 181 -1.95 10.97 18.21
N VAL A 182 -1.31 11.70 17.29
CA VAL A 182 -1.97 12.29 16.12
C VAL A 182 -2.16 11.18 15.08
N ALA A 183 -3.36 11.06 14.52
CA ALA A 183 -3.70 10.05 13.53
C ALA A 183 -4.30 10.70 12.28
N VAL A 184 -4.11 10.08 11.12
CA VAL A 184 -4.58 10.58 9.82
C VAL A 184 -5.41 9.55 9.09
N GLY A 185 -6.17 10.00 8.09
CA GLY A 185 -6.95 9.13 7.22
C GLY A 185 -8.00 9.91 6.44
N TRP A 186 -9.13 9.27 6.15
CA TRP A 186 -10.17 9.81 5.27
C TRP A 186 -11.55 9.18 5.52
N SER A 187 -12.57 9.82 4.96
CA SER A 187 -13.93 9.26 4.82
C SER A 187 -14.59 9.75 3.54
N TYR A 188 -15.59 9.00 3.06
CA TYR A 188 -16.51 9.50 2.03
C TYR A 188 -17.60 10.37 2.62
N THR A 189 -18.00 11.39 1.86
CA THR A 189 -19.06 12.34 2.16
C THR A 189 -19.85 12.67 0.89
N GLU A 190 -20.98 13.37 1.01
CA GLU A 190 -21.70 14.03 -0.10
C GLU A 190 -20.80 14.87 -1.04
N LYS A 191 -19.62 15.27 -0.57
CA LYS A 191 -18.66 16.15 -1.28
C LYS A 191 -17.46 15.38 -1.83
N GLY A 192 -17.52 14.05 -1.88
CA GLY A 192 -16.44 13.15 -2.27
C GLY A 192 -15.61 12.64 -1.09
N GLN A 193 -14.48 12.01 -1.39
CA GLN A 193 -13.49 11.57 -0.40
C GLN A 193 -12.83 12.79 0.24
N LEU A 194 -12.74 12.84 1.57
CA LEU A 194 -12.13 13.96 2.29
C LEU A 194 -11.02 13.48 3.26
N PRO A 195 -9.87 14.18 3.34
CA PRO A 195 -8.81 13.85 4.29
C PRO A 195 -9.07 14.47 5.66
N TYR A 196 -8.79 13.70 6.71
CA TYR A 196 -8.96 14.10 8.10
C TYR A 196 -7.71 13.82 8.93
N VAL A 197 -7.60 14.60 10.01
CA VAL A 197 -6.64 14.39 11.09
C VAL A 197 -7.41 14.32 12.41
N TYR A 198 -7.09 13.31 13.22
CA TYR A 198 -7.45 13.21 14.62
C TYR A 198 -6.29 13.71 15.48
N ARG A 199 -6.59 14.62 16.42
CA ARG A 199 -5.63 15.17 17.38
C ARG A 199 -6.36 15.67 18.64
N ASP A 200 -5.76 15.47 19.82
CA ASP A 200 -6.21 16.08 21.09
C ASP A 200 -7.72 15.92 21.38
N GLY A 201 -8.26 14.72 21.10
CA GLY A 201 -9.68 14.41 21.29
C GLY A 201 -10.62 14.79 20.13
N LYS A 202 -10.10 15.44 19.07
CA LYS A 202 -10.90 16.09 18.03
C LYS A 202 -10.53 15.61 16.63
N VAL A 203 -11.51 15.63 15.73
CA VAL A 203 -11.32 15.39 14.29
C VAL A 203 -11.48 16.72 13.54
N SER A 204 -10.58 17.00 12.60
CA SER A 204 -10.68 18.13 11.68
C SER A 204 -10.29 17.72 10.26
N LYS A 205 -10.97 18.29 9.25
CA LYS A 205 -10.59 18.10 7.84
C LYS A 205 -9.24 18.79 7.58
N LEU A 206 -8.33 18.15 6.86
CA LEU A 206 -7.11 18.81 6.40
C LEU A 206 -7.42 19.94 5.39
N PRO A 207 -6.73 21.09 5.48
CA PRO A 207 -7.10 22.28 4.71
C PRO A 207 -6.67 22.19 3.24
N GLY A 208 -7.17 23.13 2.43
CA GLY A 208 -6.68 23.38 1.07
C GLY A 208 -7.24 22.49 -0.05
N VAL A 209 -7.87 21.35 0.27
CA VAL A 209 -8.45 20.44 -0.75
C VAL A 209 -9.97 20.47 -0.81
N LYS A 210 -10.51 20.29 -2.03
CA LYS A 210 -11.94 19.99 -2.23
C LYS A 210 -12.23 18.51 -1.95
N GLU A 211 -11.43 17.62 -2.53
CA GLU A 211 -11.50 16.16 -2.46
C GLU A 211 -10.08 15.59 -2.29
N GLY A 212 -9.92 14.43 -1.64
CA GLY A 212 -8.64 13.74 -1.46
C GLY A 212 -8.58 12.82 -0.24
N GLN A 213 -7.38 12.30 0.03
CA GLN A 213 -7.11 11.40 1.15
C GLN A 213 -5.78 11.75 1.84
N ALA A 214 -5.67 11.47 3.13
CA ALA A 214 -4.40 11.42 3.86
C ALA A 214 -4.01 9.96 4.05
N ILE A 215 -2.71 9.66 3.98
CA ILE A 215 -2.19 8.30 3.95
C ILE A 215 -1.24 8.04 5.13
N ALA A 216 -0.15 8.79 5.26
CA ALA A 216 0.87 8.59 6.31
C ALA A 216 1.32 9.89 6.99
N ILE A 217 1.91 9.81 8.19
CA ILE A 217 2.35 10.93 9.04
C ILE A 217 3.65 10.61 9.81
N ASN A 218 4.64 11.51 9.74
CA ASN A 218 5.90 11.35 10.50
C ASN A 218 5.85 12.02 11.91
N GLU A 219 6.89 11.84 12.75
CA GLU A 219 6.92 12.43 14.10
C GLU A 219 6.98 13.97 14.10
N ALA A 220 7.51 14.58 13.02
CA ALA A 220 7.43 16.03 12.81
C ALA A 220 5.99 16.53 12.52
N GLY A 221 5.06 15.62 12.26
CA GLY A 221 3.65 15.92 11.97
C GLY A 221 3.40 16.38 10.53
N ALA A 222 4.35 16.16 9.62
CA ALA A 222 4.10 16.29 8.19
C ALA A 222 3.26 15.10 7.72
N ILE A 223 2.25 15.37 6.91
CA ILE A 223 1.26 14.38 6.46
C ILE A 223 1.33 14.29 4.94
N VAL A 224 1.40 13.08 4.40
CA VAL A 224 1.33 12.82 2.95
C VAL A 224 -0.02 12.22 2.55
N GLY A 225 -0.46 12.49 1.32
CA GLY A 225 -1.66 11.91 0.74
C GLY A 225 -1.89 12.38 -0.70
N ASP A 226 -3.13 12.27 -1.19
CA ASP A 226 -3.47 12.55 -2.60
C ASP A 226 -4.59 13.58 -2.75
N SER A 227 -4.54 14.35 -3.84
CA SER A 227 -5.72 15.10 -4.33
C SER A 227 -6.69 14.17 -5.07
N GLY A 228 -7.96 14.22 -4.70
CA GLY A 228 -9.05 13.58 -5.45
C GLY A 228 -9.53 14.41 -6.65
N GLY A 229 -10.46 13.85 -7.41
CA GLY A 229 -11.17 14.54 -8.48
C GLY A 229 -10.60 14.36 -9.90
N PRO A 230 -11.27 14.92 -10.93
CA PRO A 230 -10.89 14.78 -12.33
C PRO A 230 -9.58 15.52 -12.65
N GLY A 231 -8.65 14.84 -13.31
CA GLY A 231 -7.29 15.33 -13.61
C GLY A 231 -6.17 14.35 -13.21
N GLY A 232 -6.52 13.23 -12.55
CA GLY A 232 -5.59 12.21 -12.06
C GLY A 232 -4.99 12.59 -10.70
N GLY A 233 -4.57 11.58 -9.94
CA GLY A 233 -3.96 11.78 -8.61
C GLY A 233 -2.76 12.73 -8.64
N ARG A 234 -2.52 13.42 -7.54
CA ARG A 234 -1.31 14.21 -7.29
C ARG A 234 -0.95 14.10 -5.81
N VAL A 235 0.32 13.81 -5.53
CA VAL A 235 0.82 13.77 -4.16
C VAL A 235 0.78 15.16 -3.53
N LEU A 236 0.20 15.21 -2.33
CA LEU A 236 0.10 16.36 -1.47
C LEU A 236 0.88 16.09 -0.18
N VAL A 237 1.57 17.10 0.32
CA VAL A 237 2.19 17.10 1.65
C VAL A 237 1.64 18.29 2.43
N TRP A 238 0.98 18.04 3.55
CA TRP A 238 0.63 19.07 4.54
C TRP A 238 1.79 19.18 5.54
N PRO A 239 2.52 20.31 5.61
CA PRO A 239 3.66 20.47 6.53
C PRO A 239 3.30 20.40 8.03
N SER A 240 2.01 20.48 8.35
CA SER A 240 1.44 20.23 9.67
C SER A 240 -0.07 20.05 9.51
N PRO A 241 -0.80 19.52 10.52
CA PRO A 241 -2.26 19.37 10.51
C PRO A 241 -3.07 20.64 10.14
N THR A 242 -2.47 21.83 10.27
CA THR A 242 -3.12 23.13 10.01
C THR A 242 -2.53 23.91 8.83
N ALA A 243 -1.42 23.46 8.25
CA ALA A 243 -0.79 24.13 7.11
C ALA A 243 -1.49 23.77 5.79
N LYS A 244 -1.48 24.66 4.80
CA LYS A 244 -1.93 24.34 3.43
C LYS A 244 -1.02 23.28 2.80
N PRO A 245 -1.54 22.37 1.96
CA PRO A 245 -0.72 21.37 1.30
C PRO A 245 0.21 21.99 0.26
N ILE A 246 1.45 21.51 0.25
CA ILE A 246 2.37 21.57 -0.89
C ILE A 246 1.92 20.49 -1.87
N LYS A 247 1.85 20.82 -3.16
CA LYS A 247 1.67 19.84 -4.23
C LYS A 247 3.06 19.44 -4.74
N LEU A 248 3.41 18.16 -4.65
CA LEU A 248 4.73 17.69 -5.09
C LEU A 248 4.85 17.77 -6.63
N PRO A 249 6.07 17.96 -7.16
CA PRO A 249 6.28 18.06 -8.60
C PRO A 249 5.96 16.74 -9.31
N LEU A 250 5.20 16.84 -10.40
CA LEU A 250 4.95 15.75 -11.33
C LEU A 250 5.95 15.88 -12.50
N PRO A 251 6.81 14.89 -12.77
CA PRO A 251 7.79 14.96 -13.86
C PRO A 251 7.15 15.10 -15.25
N ALA A 252 7.90 15.67 -16.19
CA ALA A 252 7.44 15.82 -17.57
C ALA A 252 7.15 14.46 -18.21
N GLY A 253 5.95 14.31 -18.79
CA GLY A 253 5.47 13.07 -19.39
C GLY A 253 4.50 12.27 -18.50
N ALA A 254 4.66 12.35 -17.17
CA ALA A 254 3.75 11.69 -16.23
C ALA A 254 2.39 12.42 -16.16
N GLN A 255 1.30 11.68 -16.04
CA GLN A 255 -0.07 12.21 -16.04
C GLN A 255 -0.67 12.33 -14.63
N SER A 256 -0.21 11.48 -13.70
CA SER A 256 -0.70 11.34 -12.34
C SER A 256 0.39 10.80 -11.40
N ALA A 257 0.21 11.05 -10.10
CA ALA A 257 1.03 10.46 -9.05
C ALA A 257 0.20 10.14 -7.81
N SER A 258 0.53 9.06 -7.10
CA SER A 258 -0.11 8.68 -5.82
C SER A 258 0.93 8.42 -4.74
N ALA A 259 0.64 8.84 -3.50
CA ALA A 259 1.52 8.65 -2.37
C ALA A 259 1.56 7.17 -1.93
N GLY A 260 2.72 6.74 -1.42
CA GLY A 260 2.85 5.55 -0.60
C GLY A 260 2.96 5.94 0.88
N ASP A 261 4.04 6.64 1.23
CA ASP A 261 4.47 6.78 2.64
C ASP A 261 5.48 7.95 2.81
N ILE A 262 5.76 8.37 4.06
CA ILE A 262 6.65 9.47 4.44
C ILE A 262 7.60 9.09 5.60
N ASP A 263 8.90 9.27 5.38
CA ASP A 263 9.95 8.97 6.35
C ASP A 263 10.20 10.13 7.34
N GLU A 264 10.96 9.85 8.40
CA GLU A 264 11.32 10.82 9.43
C GLU A 264 12.22 11.94 8.94
N ASP A 265 13.00 11.75 7.87
CA ASP A 265 13.77 12.85 7.27
C ASP A 265 12.93 13.72 6.29
N GLY A 266 11.64 13.40 6.13
CA GLY A 266 10.72 14.07 5.21
C GLY A 266 10.77 13.53 3.77
N THR A 267 11.51 12.45 3.51
CA THR A 267 11.46 11.74 2.22
C THR A 267 10.10 11.07 2.03
N VAL A 268 9.45 11.35 0.90
CA VAL A 268 8.17 10.72 0.49
C VAL A 268 8.42 9.72 -0.64
N VAL A 269 7.80 8.54 -0.54
CA VAL A 269 7.76 7.55 -1.63
C VAL A 269 6.36 7.44 -2.23
N GLY A 270 6.26 7.00 -3.49
CA GLY A 270 4.98 6.79 -4.16
C GLY A 270 5.15 6.33 -5.60
N MET A 271 4.07 6.45 -6.39
CA MET A 271 4.00 5.97 -7.77
C MET A 271 3.71 7.09 -8.75
N LEU A 272 4.28 7.02 -9.95
CA LEU A 272 3.82 7.76 -11.13
C LEU A 272 3.00 6.83 -12.03
N ASP A 273 1.82 7.30 -12.46
CA ASP A 273 0.88 6.62 -13.37
C ASP A 273 0.57 5.14 -13.04
N TYR A 274 0.75 4.78 -11.76
CA TYR A 274 0.66 3.42 -11.21
C TYR A 274 1.66 2.39 -11.81
N GLU A 275 2.62 2.80 -12.65
CA GLU A 275 3.60 1.91 -13.31
C GLU A 275 5.06 2.14 -12.82
N THR A 276 5.44 3.36 -12.38
CA THR A 276 6.83 3.70 -12.01
C THR A 276 6.98 4.07 -10.52
N PRO A 277 7.90 3.45 -9.75
CA PRO A 277 8.14 3.80 -8.35
C PRO A 277 9.03 5.05 -8.23
N TYR A 278 8.69 5.94 -7.29
CA TYR A 278 9.24 7.30 -7.23
C TYR A 278 9.54 7.76 -5.80
N VAL A 279 10.48 8.69 -5.67
CA VAL A 279 10.87 9.32 -4.41
C VAL A 279 11.02 10.84 -4.56
N TRP A 280 10.46 11.58 -3.60
CA TRP A 280 10.63 13.03 -3.41
C TRP A 280 11.32 13.28 -2.08
N PHE A 281 12.42 14.02 -2.08
CA PHE A 281 13.22 14.34 -0.90
C PHE A 281 12.79 15.65 -0.26
N ALA A 282 13.09 15.80 1.04
CA ALA A 282 12.75 16.99 1.80
C ALA A 282 13.41 18.30 1.31
N ASP A 283 14.48 18.23 0.51
CA ASP A 283 15.14 19.37 -0.13
C ASP A 283 14.51 19.80 -1.48
N GLY A 284 13.44 19.11 -1.90
CA GLY A 284 12.78 19.33 -3.17
C GLY A 284 13.44 18.65 -4.38
N THR A 285 14.53 17.89 -4.20
CA THR A 285 14.98 16.93 -5.22
C THR A 285 14.05 15.72 -5.30
N HIS A 286 14.02 15.04 -6.44
CA HIS A 286 13.17 13.87 -6.64
C HIS A 286 13.70 13.01 -7.81
N ARG A 287 13.40 11.71 -7.81
CA ARG A 287 13.84 10.75 -8.84
C ARG A 287 13.00 9.49 -8.84
N GLU A 288 13.11 8.71 -9.91
CA GLU A 288 12.65 7.32 -9.95
C GLU A 288 13.48 6.47 -8.98
N LEU A 289 12.86 5.46 -8.37
CA LEU A 289 13.60 4.42 -7.65
C LEU A 289 14.19 3.43 -8.67
N PRO A 290 15.44 2.95 -8.49
CA PRO A 290 16.06 2.03 -9.45
C PRO A 290 15.22 0.78 -9.70
N VAL A 291 15.00 0.44 -10.98
CA VAL A 291 14.30 -0.77 -11.37
C VAL A 291 15.13 -1.99 -10.95
N PRO A 292 14.60 -2.92 -10.13
CA PRO A 292 15.32 -4.13 -9.75
C PRO A 292 15.45 -5.11 -10.93
N ASP A 293 16.55 -5.86 -10.95
CA ASP A 293 16.65 -7.05 -11.78
C ASP A 293 15.87 -8.23 -11.16
N ILE A 294 15.19 -8.99 -12.01
CA ILE A 294 14.55 -10.26 -11.70
C ILE A 294 15.16 -11.30 -12.65
N ASP A 295 15.85 -12.29 -12.09
CA ASP A 295 16.55 -13.35 -12.84
C ASP A 295 17.53 -12.82 -13.91
N GLY A 296 18.22 -11.71 -13.60
CA GLY A 296 19.23 -11.10 -14.47
C GLY A 296 18.68 -10.24 -15.60
N LYS A 297 17.43 -9.78 -15.49
CA LYS A 297 16.79 -8.81 -16.41
C LYS A 297 16.05 -7.75 -15.60
N PRO A 298 16.01 -6.47 -16.02
CA PRO A 298 15.19 -5.46 -15.36
C PRO A 298 13.72 -5.88 -15.29
N ALA A 299 13.04 -5.48 -14.22
CA ALA A 299 11.60 -5.68 -14.06
C ALA A 299 10.79 -4.84 -15.06
N GLU A 300 9.74 -5.44 -15.65
CA GLU A 300 8.75 -4.78 -16.50
C GLU A 300 7.98 -3.69 -15.75
N THR A 301 7.68 -3.94 -14.46
CA THR A 301 7.07 -2.96 -13.55
C THR A 301 7.58 -3.17 -12.12
N ALA A 302 7.58 -2.10 -11.33
CA ALA A 302 7.82 -2.17 -9.89
C ALA A 302 6.91 -1.19 -9.15
N SER A 303 6.63 -1.48 -7.88
CA SER A 303 5.82 -0.63 -7.01
C SER A 303 6.48 -0.45 -5.66
N VAL A 304 6.35 0.76 -5.09
CA VAL A 304 6.79 1.09 -3.73
C VAL A 304 5.56 1.43 -2.88
N ILE A 305 5.52 0.94 -1.64
CA ILE A 305 4.35 1.02 -0.74
C ILE A 305 4.64 1.61 0.64
N GLY A 306 5.92 1.66 1.06
CA GLY A 306 6.32 2.09 2.40
C GLY A 306 7.79 2.50 2.46
N VAL A 307 8.15 3.36 3.42
CA VAL A 307 9.52 3.83 3.68
C VAL A 307 9.78 4.05 5.17
N ARG A 308 10.92 3.56 5.68
CA ARG A 308 11.37 3.85 7.05
C ARG A 308 12.89 3.87 7.13
N ASN A 309 13.47 4.93 7.69
CA ASN A 309 14.92 5.12 7.80
C ASN A 309 15.69 4.89 6.49
N GLY A 310 15.20 5.42 5.37
CA GLY A 310 15.78 5.27 4.04
C GLY A 310 15.64 3.87 3.43
N TRP A 311 14.96 2.92 4.09
CA TRP A 311 14.56 1.64 3.51
C TRP A 311 13.15 1.75 2.95
N ALA A 312 13.01 1.72 1.62
CA ALA A 312 11.72 1.59 0.97
C ALA A 312 11.41 0.13 0.63
N ILE A 313 10.12 -0.22 0.56
CA ILE A 313 9.65 -1.58 0.26
C ILE A 313 8.56 -1.62 -0.80
N GLY A 314 8.44 -2.77 -1.46
CA GLY A 314 7.31 -3.09 -2.33
C GLY A 314 7.54 -4.33 -3.18
N THR A 315 7.12 -4.28 -4.45
CA THR A 315 7.16 -5.44 -5.35
C THR A 315 7.73 -5.09 -6.71
N ALA A 316 8.19 -6.11 -7.44
CA ALA A 316 8.56 -5.99 -8.85
C ALA A 316 8.07 -7.21 -9.63
N THR A 317 7.77 -7.05 -10.92
CA THR A 317 7.24 -8.12 -11.76
C THR A 317 7.90 -8.21 -13.13
N ASN A 318 7.96 -9.44 -13.66
CA ASN A 318 8.34 -9.78 -15.03
C ASN A 318 7.39 -10.84 -15.58
N GLY A 319 7.04 -10.77 -16.87
CA GLY A 319 6.20 -11.75 -17.55
C GLY A 319 4.77 -11.87 -17.01
N MET A 320 4.23 -10.86 -16.33
CA MET A 320 2.85 -10.88 -15.80
C MET A 320 1.78 -10.62 -16.87
N GLY A 321 2.18 -10.13 -18.05
CA GLY A 321 1.28 -9.72 -19.13
C GLY A 321 0.60 -8.37 -18.86
N ARG A 322 0.20 -7.65 -19.92
CA ARG A 322 -0.64 -6.45 -19.75
C ARG A 322 -2.10 -6.88 -19.52
N LYS A 323 -2.63 -6.58 -18.33
CA LYS A 323 -4.05 -6.63 -17.92
C LYS A 323 -4.93 -7.69 -18.63
N GLY A 324 -4.90 -8.92 -18.13
CA GLY A 324 -5.98 -9.91 -18.36
C GLY A 324 -5.54 -11.21 -19.01
N GLU A 325 -4.43 -11.19 -19.76
CA GLU A 325 -3.77 -12.42 -20.22
C GLU A 325 -2.92 -12.98 -19.09
N GLY A 326 -3.27 -14.18 -18.61
CA GLY A 326 -2.50 -14.91 -17.61
C GLY A 326 -1.27 -15.54 -18.24
N ALA A 327 -0.20 -14.76 -18.39
CA ALA A 327 1.06 -15.23 -18.95
C ALA A 327 1.70 -16.32 -18.05
N GLU A 328 1.86 -17.53 -18.61
CA GLU A 328 2.51 -18.64 -17.93
C GLU A 328 3.98 -18.30 -17.64
N GLY A 329 4.38 -18.41 -16.37
CA GLY A 329 5.73 -18.08 -15.92
C GLY A 329 5.92 -16.65 -15.39
N GLY A 330 4.87 -15.83 -15.31
CA GLY A 330 4.94 -14.50 -14.70
C GLY A 330 5.42 -14.54 -13.24
N LYS A 331 6.52 -13.83 -12.95
CA LYS A 331 7.20 -13.80 -11.66
C LYS A 331 6.97 -12.44 -10.99
N MET A 332 6.48 -12.47 -9.74
CA MET A 332 6.41 -11.32 -8.84
C MET A 332 7.32 -11.57 -7.65
N VAL A 333 8.15 -10.58 -7.30
CA VAL A 333 9.09 -10.64 -6.19
C VAL A 333 8.85 -9.51 -5.19
N SER A 334 9.10 -9.77 -3.91
CA SER A 334 9.16 -8.72 -2.88
C SER A 334 10.55 -8.11 -2.86
N VAL A 335 10.65 -6.78 -2.85
CA VAL A 335 11.91 -6.04 -2.95
C VAL A 335 12.01 -4.94 -1.89
N ARG A 336 13.25 -4.58 -1.54
CA ARG A 336 13.55 -3.37 -0.77
C ARG A 336 14.64 -2.54 -1.44
N TRP A 337 14.51 -1.23 -1.35
CA TRP A 337 15.49 -0.24 -1.80
C TRP A 337 16.14 0.43 -0.60
N ASN A 338 17.46 0.63 -0.63
CA ASN A 338 18.11 1.64 0.19
C ASN A 338 18.13 2.95 -0.60
N ILE A 339 17.25 3.89 -0.25
CA ILE A 339 17.10 5.16 -0.97
C ILE A 339 18.42 5.95 -1.00
N ARG A 340 19.24 5.84 0.05
CA ARG A 340 20.47 6.61 0.23
C ARG A 340 21.60 6.11 -0.68
N THR A 341 21.75 4.79 -0.84
CA THR A 341 22.79 4.19 -1.69
C THR A 341 22.33 3.87 -3.10
N GLY A 342 21.02 3.74 -3.33
CA GLY A 342 20.45 3.21 -4.58
C GLY A 342 20.50 1.68 -4.70
N GLU A 343 20.97 0.98 -3.66
CA GLU A 343 20.99 -0.48 -3.62
C GLU A 343 19.57 -1.07 -3.61
N VAL A 344 19.33 -2.15 -4.36
CA VAL A 344 18.06 -2.88 -4.38
C VAL A 344 18.31 -4.35 -4.07
N GLN A 345 17.45 -4.96 -3.25
CA GLN A 345 17.57 -6.34 -2.79
C GLN A 345 16.26 -7.11 -2.95
N GLU A 346 16.30 -8.28 -3.60
CA GLU A 346 15.19 -9.23 -3.60
C GLU A 346 15.07 -9.92 -2.21
N LEU A 347 13.86 -10.02 -1.68
CA LEU A 347 13.56 -10.69 -0.40
C LEU A 347 13.14 -12.15 -0.61
N ALA A 348 13.78 -12.79 -1.59
CA ALA A 348 13.53 -14.15 -2.07
C ALA A 348 13.35 -15.16 -0.94
N GLY A 349 12.27 -15.96 -1.01
CA GLY A 349 11.97 -17.04 -0.05
C GLY A 349 11.60 -16.59 1.37
N ARG A 350 11.83 -15.33 1.77
CA ARG A 350 11.52 -14.83 3.12
C ARG A 350 10.08 -14.34 3.26
N VAL A 351 9.61 -13.54 2.32
CA VAL A 351 8.26 -12.95 2.30
C VAL A 351 7.75 -12.91 0.85
N ARG A 352 6.47 -13.23 0.64
CA ARG A 352 5.82 -13.29 -0.68
C ARG A 352 5.12 -11.98 -1.05
N SER A 353 4.58 -11.26 -0.07
CA SER A 353 4.05 -9.91 -0.21
C SER A 353 4.32 -9.13 1.07
N LEU A 354 4.85 -7.91 0.95
CA LEU A 354 5.20 -7.03 2.06
C LEU A 354 4.00 -6.20 2.50
N ASP A 355 3.91 -5.90 3.79
CA ASP A 355 2.87 -5.04 4.37
C ASP A 355 3.46 -3.79 5.06
N ALA A 356 4.61 -3.88 5.75
CA ALA A 356 5.33 -2.72 6.33
C ALA A 356 6.84 -2.96 6.55
N VAL A 357 7.60 -1.88 6.75
CA VAL A 357 9.04 -1.86 7.06
C VAL A 357 9.32 -1.00 8.30
N ASN A 358 10.34 -1.33 9.10
CA ASN A 358 10.75 -0.53 10.24
C ASN A 358 12.15 0.08 10.09
N ALA A 359 12.56 0.93 11.04
CA ALA A 359 13.82 1.67 10.98
C ALA A 359 15.10 0.80 10.97
N GLN A 360 14.99 -0.51 11.27
CA GLN A 360 16.08 -1.49 11.16
C GLN A 360 16.17 -2.13 9.75
N GLY A 361 15.25 -1.77 8.84
CA GLY A 361 15.06 -2.43 7.56
C GLY A 361 14.45 -3.84 7.66
N TRP A 362 13.85 -4.20 8.81
CA TRP A 362 13.08 -5.43 8.95
C TRP A 362 11.69 -5.24 8.36
N VAL A 363 11.08 -6.31 7.85
CA VAL A 363 9.79 -6.22 7.15
C VAL A 363 8.79 -7.24 7.69
N ILE A 364 7.52 -6.84 7.74
CA ILE A 364 6.40 -7.76 7.92
C ILE A 364 5.69 -8.00 6.60
N GLY A 365 5.02 -9.15 6.51
CA GLY A 365 4.14 -9.44 5.39
C GLY A 365 3.57 -10.86 5.43
N THR A 366 3.21 -11.39 4.27
CA THR A 366 2.73 -12.77 4.12
C THR A 366 3.84 -13.69 3.62
N GLY A 367 4.09 -14.81 4.31
CA GLY A 367 5.06 -15.83 3.91
C GLY A 367 4.59 -16.74 2.76
N ALA A 368 5.41 -17.74 2.41
CA ALA A 368 5.08 -18.74 1.39
C ALA A 368 3.85 -19.58 1.78
N GLU A 369 3.72 -19.95 3.05
CA GLU A 369 2.59 -20.70 3.64
C GLU A 369 1.32 -19.86 3.89
N GLY A 370 1.18 -18.67 3.31
CA GLY A 370 -0.01 -17.81 3.47
C GLY A 370 -0.21 -17.17 4.86
N HIS A 371 0.66 -17.46 5.83
CA HIS A 371 0.64 -16.85 7.17
C HIS A 371 1.39 -15.52 7.24
N ALA A 372 1.04 -14.69 8.23
CA ALA A 372 1.81 -13.51 8.59
C ALA A 372 3.21 -13.86 9.13
N VAL A 373 4.23 -13.12 8.70
CA VAL A 373 5.63 -13.31 9.08
C VAL A 373 6.33 -11.97 9.34
N LEU A 374 7.40 -12.01 10.13
CA LEU A 374 8.42 -10.97 10.24
C LEU A 374 9.73 -11.52 9.65
N ALA A 375 10.37 -10.80 8.74
CA ALA A 375 11.73 -11.09 8.28
C ALA A 375 12.72 -10.09 8.89
N ALA A 376 13.56 -10.59 9.80
CA ALA A 376 14.49 -9.80 10.62
C ALA A 376 15.79 -10.55 10.86
N GLY A 377 16.93 -9.85 10.90
CA GLY A 377 18.25 -10.46 11.15
C GLY A 377 18.69 -11.54 10.15
N GLY A 378 18.08 -11.59 8.97
CA GLY A 378 18.27 -12.67 7.98
C GLY A 378 17.40 -13.92 8.20
N THR A 379 16.68 -13.98 9.32
CA THR A 379 15.71 -15.03 9.68
C THR A 379 14.26 -14.62 9.35
N THR A 380 13.34 -15.58 9.37
CA THR A 380 11.88 -15.33 9.25
C THR A 380 11.16 -15.94 10.45
N VAL A 381 10.47 -15.11 11.23
CA VAL A 381 9.62 -15.51 12.35
C VAL A 381 8.17 -15.63 11.88
N LYS A 382 7.57 -16.81 12.02
CA LYS A 382 6.15 -17.05 11.76
C LYS A 382 5.31 -16.48 12.91
N LEU A 383 4.39 -15.57 12.60
CA LEU A 383 3.52 -14.98 13.62
C LEU A 383 2.36 -15.94 13.94
N PRO A 384 2.03 -16.19 15.22
CA PRO A 384 0.92 -17.07 15.58
C PRO A 384 -0.43 -16.49 15.14
N ALA A 385 -1.45 -17.35 15.04
CA ALA A 385 -2.84 -16.99 14.78
C ALA A 385 -3.72 -17.38 15.98
N LEU A 386 -4.93 -16.80 16.09
CA LEU A 386 -5.87 -17.10 17.18
C LEU A 386 -6.54 -18.48 17.05
N ALA A 387 -6.42 -19.12 15.88
CA ALA A 387 -6.94 -20.45 15.59
C ALA A 387 -6.08 -21.13 14.50
N ALA A 388 -6.28 -22.43 14.30
CA ALA A 388 -5.66 -23.20 13.22
C ALA A 388 -6.50 -23.13 11.94
N HIS A 389 -5.85 -23.05 10.78
CA HIS A 389 -6.50 -22.87 9.47
C HIS A 389 -5.81 -23.73 8.39
N GLN A 390 -6.46 -23.85 7.22
CA GLN A 390 -5.89 -24.54 6.06
C GLN A 390 -4.71 -23.76 5.45
N PRO A 391 -3.67 -24.42 4.89
CA PRO A 391 -2.45 -23.75 4.41
C PRO A 391 -2.62 -22.80 3.21
N ASP A 392 -3.78 -22.78 2.53
CA ASP A 392 -4.09 -21.86 1.43
C ASP A 392 -4.81 -20.57 1.90
N GLY A 393 -5.12 -20.47 3.19
CA GLY A 393 -5.90 -19.39 3.78
C GLY A 393 -5.07 -18.27 4.41
N LEU A 394 -5.29 -17.03 3.94
CA LEU A 394 -4.88 -15.80 4.63
C LEU A 394 -5.64 -15.65 5.95
N SER A 395 -5.13 -16.35 6.97
CA SER A 395 -5.73 -16.54 8.29
C SER A 395 -5.27 -15.49 9.30
N ASN A 396 -4.03 -15.05 9.18
CA ASN A 396 -3.50 -13.85 9.84
C ASN A 396 -2.73 -12.97 8.84
N ILE A 397 -2.81 -11.66 9.02
CA ILE A 397 -2.09 -10.64 8.25
C ILE A 397 -1.56 -9.60 9.23
N ALA A 398 -0.28 -9.24 9.13
CA ALA A 398 0.32 -8.14 9.87
C ALA A 398 0.27 -6.87 9.02
N ASN A 399 0.02 -5.71 9.63
CA ASN A 399 -0.19 -4.44 8.92
C ASN A 399 0.66 -3.28 9.46
N ALA A 400 1.17 -3.36 10.70
CA ALA A 400 2.11 -2.37 11.24
C ALA A 400 3.16 -3.02 12.15
N LEU A 401 4.33 -2.41 12.27
CA LEU A 401 5.54 -2.95 12.93
C LEU A 401 6.29 -1.80 13.63
N SER A 402 6.64 -1.95 14.91
CA SER A 402 7.42 -0.95 15.65
C SER A 402 8.90 -0.91 15.23
N ASP A 403 9.56 0.24 15.42
CA ASP A 403 10.99 0.45 15.13
C ASP A 403 11.92 -0.42 15.99
N ASP A 404 11.43 -0.93 17.13
CA ASP A 404 12.12 -1.93 17.96
C ASP A 404 11.72 -3.39 17.64
N GLY A 405 10.74 -3.61 16.77
CA GLY A 405 10.16 -4.90 16.39
C GLY A 405 9.44 -5.67 17.49
N ARG A 406 9.30 -5.13 18.71
CA ARG A 406 8.60 -5.80 19.82
C ARG A 406 7.09 -5.78 19.69
N THR A 407 6.55 -4.90 18.86
CA THR A 407 5.12 -4.79 18.58
C THR A 407 4.86 -4.94 17.09
N ILE A 408 3.97 -5.87 16.76
CA ILE A 408 3.36 -5.96 15.43
C ILE A 408 1.84 -5.89 15.62
N ALA A 409 1.13 -5.21 14.74
CA ALA A 409 -0.32 -5.08 14.79
C ALA A 409 -0.95 -5.46 13.45
N GLY A 410 -2.17 -5.99 13.48
CA GLY A 410 -2.81 -6.54 12.29
C GLY A 410 -4.12 -7.25 12.60
N GLN A 411 -4.37 -8.34 11.89
CA GLN A 411 -5.61 -9.10 11.95
C GLN A 411 -5.38 -10.61 11.99
N SER A 412 -6.26 -11.34 12.69
CA SER A 412 -6.35 -12.81 12.67
C SER A 412 -7.80 -13.24 12.72
N ASP A 413 -8.17 -14.27 11.97
CA ASP A 413 -9.38 -15.04 12.26
C ASP A 413 -9.30 -15.66 13.65
N ASP A 414 -10.44 -15.78 14.33
CA ASP A 414 -10.62 -16.73 15.43
C ASP A 414 -11.32 -18.02 14.98
N ALA A 415 -11.55 -18.95 15.92
CA ALA A 415 -12.15 -20.26 15.64
C ALA A 415 -13.59 -20.23 15.06
N SER A 416 -14.24 -19.05 14.98
CA SER A 416 -15.52 -18.86 14.29
C SER A 416 -15.37 -18.36 12.84
N GLY A 417 -14.15 -18.07 12.39
CA GLY A 417 -13.89 -17.36 11.13
C GLY A 417 -14.14 -15.84 11.21
N THR A 418 -14.29 -15.29 12.41
CA THR A 418 -14.43 -13.85 12.63
C THR A 418 -13.06 -13.20 12.66
N ILE A 419 -12.79 -12.27 11.74
CA ILE A 419 -11.55 -11.49 11.74
C ILE A 419 -11.52 -10.55 12.96
N ARG A 420 -10.47 -10.63 13.77
CA ARG A 420 -10.22 -9.78 14.94
C ARG A 420 -9.02 -8.88 14.68
N ALA A 421 -9.07 -7.66 15.21
CA ALA A 421 -7.88 -6.84 15.38
C ALA A 421 -7.00 -7.49 16.46
N VAL A 422 -5.72 -7.65 16.17
CA VAL A 422 -4.76 -8.33 17.05
C VAL A 422 -3.46 -7.57 17.15
N ILE A 423 -2.77 -7.83 18.26
CA ILE A 423 -1.42 -7.36 18.52
C ILE A 423 -0.55 -8.58 18.82
N TRP A 424 0.66 -8.57 18.26
CA TRP A 424 1.71 -9.51 18.58
C TRP A 424 2.76 -8.82 19.44
N ARG A 425 3.23 -9.50 20.49
CA ARG A 425 4.33 -9.05 21.34
C ARG A 425 5.52 -9.97 21.13
N CYS A 426 6.66 -9.42 20.73
CA CYS A 426 7.81 -10.17 20.23
C CYS A 426 9.06 -10.02 21.11
N GLN A 427 9.89 -11.07 21.14
CA GLN A 427 11.06 -11.22 22.03
C GLN A 427 12.22 -11.98 21.38
#